data_AF-A0AA38RQC7-F1
#
_entry.id   AF-A0AA38RQC7-F1
#
_cell.length_a   1.000
_cell.length_b   1.000
_cell.length_c   1.000
_cell.angle_alpha   90.00
_cell.angle_beta   90.00
_cell.angle_gamma   90.00
#
_symmetry.space_group_name_H-M   'P 1'
#
loop_
_entity.id
_entity.type
_entity.pdbx_description
1 polymer ?
#
loop_
_entity_poly.entity_id
_entity_poly.type
_entity_poly.pdbx_seq_one_letter_code
_entity_poly.pdbx_strand_id
1 'polypeptide(L)'
;MNAEDPQERPDYVTAIINGLERYNPEAVGTLESYLQLQCEQRFVDCNANRTLLKLYQLNPDRMKDEVITNILVKSMTQFPSAQFNLAMHLINPSSFSAASELSEAVSKLRALNAQLEGAQYARFWATLDSDDLYADLTTDIDGFEEIVRLRIAQLVSQAFREIQLSVLEGWLGLRGEDAVRSFAVETCGWRVEEGQVLIPRNPDNEAKKTEIREDVNVEMFTRVIRRSWEEAA
;
A
#
# COMPACT_ATOMS: atom_id res chain seq x y z
N MET A 1 -3.74 -9.27 -5.76
CA MET A 1 -3.80 -7.93 -5.15
C MET A 1 -3.73 -6.90 -6.26
N ASN A 2 -4.86 -6.41 -6.74
CA ASN A 2 -4.91 -5.31 -7.70
C ASN A 2 -4.89 -4.00 -6.92
N ALA A 3 -3.76 -3.68 -6.28
CA ALA A 3 -3.61 -2.48 -5.46
C ALA A 3 -3.22 -1.23 -6.29
N GLU A 4 -3.20 -1.34 -7.64
CA GLU A 4 -2.78 -0.26 -8.52
C GLU A 4 -3.93 0.65 -8.96
N ASP A 5 -5.13 0.09 -9.14
CA ASP A 5 -6.29 0.79 -9.67
C ASP A 5 -7.50 0.63 -8.73
N PRO A 6 -8.27 1.71 -8.49
CA PRO A 6 -9.51 1.61 -7.73
C PRO A 6 -10.53 0.75 -8.49
N GLN A 7 -11.53 0.23 -7.76
CA GLN A 7 -12.59 -0.59 -8.38
C GLN A 7 -13.36 0.17 -9.46
N GLU A 8 -13.63 1.46 -9.21
CA GLU A 8 -14.25 2.37 -10.17
C GLU A 8 -13.45 3.66 -10.22
N ARG A 9 -12.98 4.02 -11.42
CA ARG A 9 -12.29 5.29 -11.68
C ARG A 9 -13.22 6.17 -12.50
N PRO A 10 -13.52 7.41 -12.06
CA PRO A 10 -14.35 8.31 -12.84
C PRO A 10 -13.78 8.58 -14.24
N ASP A 11 -14.66 8.70 -15.25
CA ASP A 11 -14.27 8.85 -16.65
C ASP A 11 -13.36 10.05 -16.89
N TYR A 12 -13.58 11.15 -16.17
CA TYR A 12 -12.74 12.35 -16.30
C TYR A 12 -11.31 12.11 -15.81
N VAL A 13 -11.11 11.31 -14.75
CA VAL A 13 -9.77 10.93 -14.26
C VAL A 13 -9.11 9.97 -15.26
N THR A 14 -9.86 9.01 -15.77
CA THR A 14 -9.38 8.06 -16.79
C THR A 14 -8.93 8.78 -18.06
N ALA A 15 -9.70 9.76 -18.51
CA ALA A 15 -9.37 10.59 -19.67
C ALA A 15 -8.10 11.42 -19.45
N ILE A 16 -7.89 11.93 -18.23
CA ILE A 16 -6.65 12.64 -17.88
C ILE A 16 -5.45 11.70 -17.96
N ILE A 17 -5.49 10.56 -17.25
CA ILE A 17 -4.35 9.64 -17.12
C ILE A 17 -3.95 9.02 -18.47
N ASN A 18 -4.94 8.58 -19.25
CA ASN A 18 -4.69 7.88 -20.52
C ASN A 18 -4.58 8.83 -21.72
N GLY A 19 -5.00 10.09 -21.57
CA GLY A 19 -5.00 11.09 -22.63
C GLY A 19 -3.77 12.00 -22.64
N LEU A 20 -3.84 13.04 -23.47
CA LEU A 20 -2.82 14.09 -23.54
C LEU A 20 -2.86 15.05 -22.34
N GLU A 21 -4.01 15.14 -21.67
CA GLU A 21 -4.25 16.00 -20.49
C GLU A 21 -3.35 15.65 -19.30
N ARG A 22 -2.72 14.46 -19.26
CA ARG A 22 -1.71 14.10 -18.24
C ARG A 22 -0.48 15.01 -18.19
N TYR A 23 -0.29 15.86 -19.19
CA TYR A 23 0.77 16.87 -19.24
C TYR A 23 0.23 18.31 -19.14
N ASN A 24 -1.09 18.48 -19.09
CA ASN A 24 -1.70 19.79 -18.97
C ASN A 24 -1.64 20.28 -17.51
N PRO A 25 -0.99 21.42 -17.21
CA PRO A 25 -0.94 21.97 -15.85
C PRO A 25 -2.32 22.35 -15.29
N GLU A 26 -3.34 22.55 -16.14
CA GLU A 26 -4.70 22.81 -15.68
C GLU A 26 -5.37 21.57 -15.06
N ALA A 27 -4.91 20.36 -15.40
CA ALA A 27 -5.42 19.11 -14.84
C ALA A 27 -5.06 18.90 -13.35
N VAL A 28 -4.09 19.68 -12.83
CA VAL A 28 -3.65 19.63 -11.43
C VAL A 28 -4.82 19.79 -10.46
N GLY A 29 -5.66 20.83 -10.65
CA GLY A 29 -6.77 21.11 -9.75
C GLY A 29 -7.79 19.96 -9.69
N THR A 30 -8.08 19.35 -10.83
CA THR A 30 -9.00 18.19 -10.92
C THR A 30 -8.45 16.97 -10.16
N LEU A 31 -7.14 16.70 -10.28
CA LEU A 31 -6.50 15.59 -9.58
C LEU A 31 -6.34 15.86 -8.09
N GLU A 32 -6.11 17.11 -7.68
CA GLU A 32 -6.11 17.52 -6.27
C GLU A 32 -7.48 17.30 -5.62
N SER A 33 -8.57 17.73 -6.27
CA SER A 33 -9.93 17.46 -5.77
C SER A 33 -10.24 15.96 -5.72
N TYR A 34 -9.72 15.18 -6.68
CA TYR A 34 -9.87 13.73 -6.64
C TYR A 34 -9.04 13.07 -5.53
N LEU A 35 -7.85 13.61 -5.19
CA LEU A 35 -7.09 13.17 -4.02
C LEU A 35 -7.85 13.47 -2.72
N GLN A 36 -8.45 14.65 -2.60
CA GLN A 36 -9.28 14.99 -1.45
C GLN A 36 -10.42 13.97 -1.27
N LEU A 37 -11.09 13.59 -2.37
CA LEU A 37 -12.11 12.54 -2.36
C LEU A 37 -11.55 11.19 -1.87
N GLN A 38 -10.34 10.83 -2.29
CA GLN A 38 -9.66 9.63 -1.79
C GLN A 38 -9.44 9.70 -0.27
N CYS A 39 -9.03 10.86 0.26
CA CYS A 39 -8.83 11.07 1.70
C CYS A 39 -10.15 10.93 2.49
N GLU A 40 -11.27 11.42 1.94
CA GLU A 40 -12.59 11.38 2.60
C GLU A 40 -13.30 10.02 2.49
N GLN A 41 -13.12 9.28 1.38
CA GLN A 41 -13.93 8.08 1.07
C GLN A 41 -13.17 6.75 1.24
N ARG A 42 -11.99 6.76 1.87
CA ARG A 42 -11.21 5.54 2.21
C ARG A 42 -10.82 4.64 1.02
N PHE A 43 -10.70 5.19 -0.18
CA PHE A 43 -10.14 4.47 -1.34
C PHE A 43 -8.81 5.09 -1.78
N VAL A 44 -8.03 4.38 -2.60
CA VAL A 44 -6.74 4.84 -3.11
C VAL A 44 -6.66 4.58 -4.60
N ASP A 45 -6.19 5.58 -5.35
CA ASP A 45 -5.83 5.48 -6.75
C ASP A 45 -4.36 5.89 -6.95
N CYS A 46 -3.47 4.91 -6.79
CA CYS A 46 -2.02 5.12 -6.88
C CYS A 46 -1.58 5.63 -8.26
N ASN A 47 -2.32 5.30 -9.32
CA ASN A 47 -2.00 5.77 -10.67
C ASN A 47 -2.34 7.25 -10.84
N ALA A 48 -3.52 7.69 -10.36
CA ALA A 48 -3.89 9.11 -10.33
C ALA A 48 -2.91 9.93 -9.47
N ASN A 49 -2.55 9.40 -8.29
CA ASN A 49 -1.64 10.08 -7.37
C ASN A 49 -0.23 10.25 -7.97
N ARG A 50 0.32 9.22 -8.62
CA ARG A 50 1.58 9.35 -9.36
C ARG A 50 1.48 10.30 -10.55
N THR A 51 0.34 10.34 -11.24
CA THR A 51 0.09 11.31 -12.32
C THR A 51 0.14 12.75 -11.79
N LEU A 52 -0.48 13.01 -10.63
CA LEU A 52 -0.42 14.31 -9.97
C LEU A 52 1.01 14.70 -9.56
N LEU A 53 1.75 13.78 -8.93
CA LEU A 53 3.17 14.01 -8.62
C LEU A 53 4.01 14.26 -9.87
N LYS A 54 3.70 13.60 -10.99
CA LYS A 54 4.38 13.85 -12.26
C LYS A 54 4.10 15.26 -12.80
N LEU A 55 2.87 15.74 -12.69
CA LEU A 55 2.52 17.11 -13.07
C LEU A 55 3.22 18.14 -12.20
N TYR A 56 3.34 17.89 -10.89
CA TYR A 56 4.16 18.69 -9.96
C TYR A 56 5.64 18.69 -10.33
N GLN A 57 6.19 17.53 -10.71
CA GLN A 57 7.57 17.44 -11.20
C GLN A 57 7.81 18.29 -12.45
N LEU A 58 6.82 18.36 -13.35
CA LEU A 58 6.88 19.16 -14.58
C LEU A 58 6.59 20.65 -14.35
N ASN A 59 5.86 21.00 -13.28
CA ASN A 59 5.40 22.35 -12.98
C ASN A 59 5.65 22.69 -11.49
N PRO A 60 6.91 22.98 -11.10
CA PRO A 60 7.29 23.21 -9.70
C PRO A 60 6.49 24.34 -9.01
N ASP A 61 6.09 25.38 -9.75
CA ASP A 61 5.37 26.54 -9.22
C ASP A 61 3.96 26.20 -8.69
N ARG A 62 3.45 25.00 -9.02
CA ARG A 62 2.11 24.53 -8.61
C ARG A 62 2.14 23.52 -7.47
N MET A 63 3.34 23.16 -6.99
CA MET A 63 3.47 22.15 -5.93
C MET A 63 2.86 22.64 -4.63
N LYS A 64 2.20 21.70 -3.93
CA LYS A 64 1.67 21.90 -2.59
C LYS A 64 2.18 20.78 -1.69
N ASP A 65 2.86 21.15 -0.62
CA ASP A 65 3.53 20.21 0.28
C ASP A 65 2.52 19.24 0.93
N GLU A 66 1.36 19.76 1.35
CA GLU A 66 0.23 18.99 1.91
C GLU A 66 -0.31 17.91 0.95
N VAL A 67 -0.40 18.24 -0.35
CA VAL A 67 -0.84 17.27 -1.36
C VAL A 67 0.18 16.15 -1.50
N ILE A 68 1.47 16.47 -1.44
CA ILE A 68 2.54 15.48 -1.51
C ILE A 68 2.50 14.55 -0.28
N THR A 69 2.37 15.10 0.93
CA THR A 69 2.28 14.31 2.16
C THR A 69 1.04 13.41 2.15
N ASN A 70 -0.12 13.93 1.72
CA ASN A 70 -1.35 13.15 1.61
C ASN A 70 -1.21 11.99 0.59
N ILE A 71 -0.57 12.23 -0.56
CA ILE A 71 -0.27 11.15 -1.52
C ILE A 71 0.62 10.07 -0.89
N LEU A 72 1.65 10.47 -0.15
CA LEU A 72 2.58 9.54 0.50
C LEU A 72 1.88 8.71 1.58
N VAL A 73 1.06 9.33 2.44
CA VAL A 73 0.33 8.61 3.48
C VAL A 73 -0.70 7.66 2.87
N LYS A 74 -1.46 8.11 1.85
CA LYS A 74 -2.38 7.23 1.11
C LYS A 74 -1.67 6.05 0.46
N SER A 75 -0.49 6.28 -0.14
CA SER A 75 0.33 5.21 -0.72
C SER A 75 0.88 4.27 0.35
N MET A 76 1.24 4.79 1.53
CA MET A 76 1.70 4.01 2.68
C MET A 76 0.63 3.02 3.14
N THR A 77 -0.66 3.38 3.13
CA THR A 77 -1.75 2.46 3.54
C THR A 77 -1.86 1.19 2.68
N GLN A 78 -1.21 1.14 1.51
CA GLN A 78 -1.23 -0.02 0.61
C GLN A 78 -0.17 -1.08 0.95
N PHE A 79 0.61 -0.90 2.02
CA PHE A 79 1.68 -1.82 2.42
C PHE A 79 1.22 -3.29 2.52
N PRO A 80 2.07 -4.27 2.21
CA PRO A 80 3.36 -4.13 1.55
C PRO A 80 3.14 -3.79 0.07
N SER A 81 3.73 -2.70 -0.42
CA SER A 81 3.54 -2.27 -1.79
C SER A 81 4.57 -1.23 -2.21
N ALA A 82 5.06 -1.34 -3.45
CA ALA A 82 6.04 -0.41 -4.00
C ALA A 82 5.49 1.02 -4.19
N GLN A 83 4.19 1.27 -4.06
CA GLN A 83 3.56 2.55 -4.41
C GLN A 83 4.13 3.74 -3.63
N PHE A 84 4.44 3.57 -2.34
CA PHE A 84 5.10 4.61 -1.55
C PHE A 84 6.46 5.00 -2.15
N ASN A 85 7.28 3.99 -2.48
CA ASN A 85 8.60 4.22 -3.08
C ASN A 85 8.49 4.83 -4.48
N LEU A 86 7.51 4.39 -5.29
CA LEU A 86 7.26 4.96 -6.62
C LEU A 86 6.82 6.43 -6.54
N ALA A 87 5.97 6.78 -5.58
CA ALA A 87 5.58 8.17 -5.32
C ALA A 87 6.80 9.01 -4.91
N MET A 88 7.63 8.51 -3.98
CA MET A 88 8.87 9.16 -3.56
C MET A 88 9.82 9.49 -4.71
N HIS A 89 9.95 8.59 -5.70
CA HIS A 89 10.83 8.81 -6.85
C HIS A 89 10.33 9.87 -7.85
N LEU A 90 9.09 10.34 -7.72
CA LEU A 90 8.54 11.41 -8.56
C LEU A 90 8.71 12.79 -7.93
N ILE A 91 8.99 12.87 -6.63
CA ILE A 91 9.27 14.14 -5.94
C ILE A 91 10.66 14.63 -6.35
N ASN A 92 10.76 15.91 -6.72
CA ASN A 92 12.03 16.48 -7.15
C ASN A 92 13.03 16.51 -5.97
N PRO A 93 14.27 16.01 -6.14
CA PRO A 93 15.30 16.10 -5.09
C PRO A 93 15.51 17.51 -4.54
N SER A 94 15.32 18.55 -5.36
CA SER A 94 15.44 19.94 -4.91
C SER A 94 14.38 20.36 -3.89
N SER A 95 13.24 19.68 -3.83
CA SER A 95 12.18 19.93 -2.85
C SER A 95 12.60 19.50 -1.43
N PHE A 96 13.65 18.68 -1.31
CA PHE A 96 14.22 18.23 -0.04
C PHE A 96 15.37 19.10 0.45
N SER A 97 15.37 20.41 0.17
CA SER A 97 16.40 21.32 0.70
C SER A 97 16.52 21.12 2.22
N ALA A 98 17.76 21.05 2.72
CA ALA A 98 18.00 20.87 4.14
C ALA A 98 17.29 21.97 4.94
N ALA A 99 16.33 21.58 5.79
CA ALA A 99 15.43 22.41 6.61
C ALA A 99 14.08 22.87 6.02
N SER A 100 13.54 22.24 4.96
CA SER A 100 12.11 22.42 4.63
C SER A 100 11.21 21.53 5.51
N GLU A 101 10.02 22.02 5.88
CA GLU A 101 8.99 21.27 6.61
C GLU A 101 8.61 19.98 5.87
N LEU A 102 8.53 20.05 4.53
CA LEU A 102 8.32 18.88 3.68
C LEU A 102 9.42 17.81 3.84
N SER A 103 10.68 18.20 3.98
CA SER A 103 11.79 17.25 4.16
C SER A 103 11.68 16.48 5.48
N GLU A 104 11.30 17.16 6.56
CA GLU A 104 11.03 16.52 7.84
C GLU A 104 9.82 15.59 7.77
N ALA A 105 8.71 16.06 7.20
CA ALA A 105 7.50 15.27 6.99
C ALA A 105 7.79 13.98 6.21
N VAL A 106 8.50 14.10 5.09
CA VAL A 106 8.85 12.95 4.26
C VAL A 106 9.80 11.98 4.96
N SER A 107 10.75 12.48 5.75
CA SER A 107 11.63 11.64 6.58
C SER A 107 10.83 10.81 7.59
N LYS A 108 9.88 11.44 8.28
CA LYS A 108 8.97 10.79 9.24
C LYS A 108 8.08 9.75 8.55
N LEU A 109 7.44 10.09 7.44
CA LEU A 109 6.62 9.14 6.66
C LEU A 109 7.44 7.95 6.14
N ARG A 110 8.69 8.17 5.74
CA ARG A 110 9.60 7.09 5.33
C ARG A 110 9.91 6.14 6.49
N ALA A 111 10.10 6.66 7.69
CA ALA A 111 10.33 5.84 8.88
C ALA A 111 9.12 4.96 9.20
N LEU A 112 7.91 5.53 9.16
CA LEU A 112 6.67 4.78 9.34
C LEU A 112 6.48 3.70 8.27
N ASN A 113 6.66 4.04 6.99
CA ASN A 113 6.52 3.09 5.89
C ASN A 113 7.52 1.93 6.01
N ALA A 114 8.77 2.20 6.40
CA ALA A 114 9.77 1.16 6.62
C ALA A 114 9.39 0.18 7.75
N GLN A 115 8.72 0.67 8.80
CA GLN A 115 8.23 -0.18 9.89
C GLN A 115 7.05 -1.05 9.43
N LEU A 116 6.12 -0.50 8.64
CA LEU A 116 5.00 -1.24 8.07
C LEU A 116 5.46 -2.31 7.07
N GLU A 117 6.35 -1.98 6.13
CA GLU A 117 6.90 -2.95 5.19
C GLU A 117 7.76 -4.02 5.88
N GLY A 118 8.43 -3.66 6.97
CA GLY A 118 9.20 -4.58 7.80
C GLY A 118 8.35 -5.43 8.76
N ALA A 119 7.03 -5.34 8.71
CA ALA A 119 6.09 -5.97 9.65
C ALA A 119 6.36 -5.67 11.14
N GLN A 120 6.98 -4.52 11.43
CA GLN A 120 7.28 -4.05 12.79
C GLN A 120 6.08 -3.26 13.36
N TYR A 121 4.89 -3.85 13.36
CA TYR A 121 3.63 -3.14 13.63
C TYR A 121 3.55 -2.50 15.02
N ALA A 122 4.00 -3.20 16.07
CA ALA A 122 4.03 -2.63 17.42
C ALA A 122 4.93 -1.38 17.51
N ARG A 123 6.05 -1.39 16.77
CA ARG A 123 6.95 -0.23 16.69
C ARG A 123 6.33 0.90 15.88
N PHE A 124 5.57 0.58 14.84
CA PHE A 124 4.82 1.56 14.05
C PHE A 124 3.86 2.36 14.93
N TRP A 125 3.00 1.70 15.70
CA TRP A 125 2.07 2.39 16.60
C TRP A 125 2.80 3.22 17.66
N ALA A 126 3.85 2.68 18.28
CA ALA A 126 4.65 3.43 19.24
C ALA A 126 5.36 4.66 18.62
N THR A 127 5.75 4.58 17.35
CA THR A 127 6.36 5.71 16.63
C THR A 127 5.30 6.75 16.28
N LEU A 128 4.13 6.32 15.82
CA LEU A 128 2.99 7.19 15.52
C LEU A 128 2.55 7.98 16.77
N ASP A 129 2.50 7.34 17.94
CA ASP A 129 2.14 7.95 19.22
C ASP A 129 3.26 8.83 19.84
N SER A 130 4.47 8.82 19.26
CA SER A 130 5.65 9.42 19.93
C SER A 130 5.82 10.93 19.73
N ASP A 131 5.23 11.49 18.67
CA ASP A 131 5.46 12.87 18.24
C ASP A 131 4.20 13.39 17.54
N ASP A 132 3.70 14.54 17.99
CA ASP A 132 2.48 15.18 17.50
C ASP A 132 2.52 15.41 15.98
N LEU A 133 3.71 15.59 15.39
CA LEU A 133 3.83 15.78 13.94
C LEU A 133 3.36 14.54 13.15
N TYR A 134 3.46 13.33 13.70
CA TYR A 134 2.92 12.15 13.03
C TYR A 134 1.39 12.15 13.00
N ALA A 135 0.76 12.64 14.07
CA ALA A 135 -0.69 12.80 14.11
C ALA A 135 -1.14 13.84 13.09
N ASP A 136 -0.46 14.99 13.02
CA ASP A 136 -0.75 16.04 12.02
C ASP A 136 -0.66 15.50 10.59
N LEU A 137 0.38 14.71 10.27
CA LEU A 137 0.58 14.13 8.93
C LEU A 137 -0.48 13.11 8.51
N THR A 138 -1.23 12.54 9.45
CA THR A 138 -2.21 11.48 9.18
C THR A 138 -3.65 11.91 9.39
N THR A 139 -3.87 13.09 9.96
CA THR A 139 -5.20 13.60 10.34
C THR A 139 -6.12 13.83 9.15
N ASP A 140 -5.58 14.22 8.00
CA ASP A 140 -6.36 14.49 6.79
C ASP A 140 -7.00 13.24 6.15
N ILE A 141 -6.60 12.04 6.58
CA ILE A 141 -7.06 10.78 5.99
C ILE A 141 -8.07 10.13 6.91
N ASP A 142 -9.33 10.16 6.47
CA ASP A 142 -10.42 9.56 7.23
C ASP A 142 -10.17 8.06 7.45
N GLY A 143 -10.22 7.66 8.73
CA GLY A 143 -10.02 6.28 9.12
C GLY A 143 -8.60 5.74 8.85
N PHE A 144 -7.56 6.58 8.81
CA PHE A 144 -6.18 6.15 8.57
C PHE A 144 -5.78 4.91 9.40
N GLU A 145 -5.94 4.97 10.72
CA GLU A 145 -5.56 3.85 11.59
C GLU A 145 -6.39 2.59 11.33
N GLU A 146 -7.68 2.73 11.04
CA GLU A 146 -8.58 1.62 10.74
C GLU A 146 -8.16 0.92 9.44
N ILE A 147 -7.82 1.68 8.40
CA ILE A 147 -7.31 1.14 7.14
C ILE A 147 -6.02 0.36 7.39
N VAL A 148 -5.11 0.90 8.20
CA VAL A 148 -3.86 0.23 8.57
C VAL A 148 -4.15 -1.07 9.34
N ARG A 149 -5.04 -1.05 10.34
CA ARG A 149 -5.43 -2.25 11.11
C ARG A 149 -6.06 -3.33 10.24
N LEU A 150 -6.98 -2.96 9.35
CA LEU A 150 -7.58 -3.88 8.39
C LEU A 150 -6.53 -4.52 7.48
N ARG A 151 -5.56 -3.71 7.03
CA ARG A 151 -4.47 -4.21 6.20
C ARG A 151 -3.53 -5.16 6.96
N ILE A 152 -3.18 -4.85 8.20
CA ILE A 152 -2.44 -5.76 9.10
C ILE A 152 -3.22 -7.06 9.26
N ALA A 153 -4.51 -7.00 9.57
CA ALA A 153 -5.35 -8.17 9.74
C ALA A 153 -5.42 -9.04 8.47
N GLN A 154 -5.51 -8.42 7.29
CA GLN A 154 -5.45 -9.12 6.03
C GLN A 154 -4.12 -9.88 5.85
N LEU A 155 -2.98 -9.25 6.15
CA LEU A 155 -1.67 -9.91 6.06
C LEU A 155 -1.51 -11.04 7.08
N VAL A 156 -2.02 -10.83 8.30
CA VAL A 156 -2.07 -11.87 9.34
C VAL A 156 -2.92 -13.06 8.88
N SER A 157 -4.06 -12.81 8.23
CA SER A 157 -4.93 -13.86 7.70
C SER A 157 -4.23 -14.75 6.66
N GLN A 158 -3.29 -14.17 5.90
CA GLN A 158 -2.54 -14.85 4.85
C GLN A 158 -1.36 -15.65 5.41
N ALA A 159 -0.76 -15.19 6.51
CA ALA A 159 0.47 -15.76 7.04
C ALA A 159 0.24 -16.76 8.21
N PHE A 160 -0.87 -16.64 8.95
CA PHE A 160 -1.10 -17.38 10.18
C PHE A 160 -2.38 -18.22 10.13
N ARG A 161 -2.39 -19.28 10.93
CA ARG A 161 -3.59 -20.08 11.27
C ARG A 161 -3.99 -19.90 12.72
N GLU A 162 -3.03 -19.63 13.58
CA GLU A 162 -3.18 -19.46 15.02
C GLU A 162 -2.21 -18.37 15.46
N ILE A 163 -2.66 -17.46 16.31
CA ILE A 163 -1.84 -16.39 16.88
C ILE A 163 -2.25 -16.10 18.31
N GLN A 164 -1.29 -15.77 19.17
CA GLN A 164 -1.59 -15.35 20.54
C GLN A 164 -2.27 -13.98 20.55
N LEU A 165 -3.30 -13.82 21.38
CA LEU A 165 -4.07 -12.57 21.50
C LEU A 165 -3.16 -11.38 21.86
N SER A 166 -2.19 -11.59 22.75
CA SER A 166 -1.22 -10.57 23.19
C SER A 166 -0.31 -10.06 22.06
N VAL A 167 0.04 -10.93 21.11
CA VAL A 167 0.83 -10.54 19.94
C VAL A 167 -0.03 -9.72 18.98
N LEU A 168 -1.27 -10.16 18.76
CA LEU A 168 -2.22 -9.45 17.92
C LEU A 168 -2.57 -8.07 18.48
N GLU A 169 -2.68 -7.93 19.81
CA GLU A 169 -2.87 -6.65 20.49
C GLU A 169 -1.79 -5.64 20.11
N GLY A 170 -0.53 -6.04 20.25
CA GLY A 170 0.61 -5.19 19.89
C GLY A 170 0.64 -4.85 18.39
N TRP A 171 0.20 -5.76 17.52
CA TRP A 171 0.17 -5.52 16.07
C TRP A 171 -0.97 -4.60 15.63
N LEU A 172 -2.13 -4.68 16.27
CA LEU A 172 -3.27 -3.80 15.97
C LEU A 172 -3.17 -2.44 16.67
N GLY A 173 -2.28 -2.30 17.66
CA GLY A 173 -2.14 -1.06 18.43
C GLY A 173 -3.39 -0.72 19.22
N LEU A 174 -4.21 -1.72 19.54
CA LEU A 174 -5.40 -1.57 20.37
C LEU A 174 -5.02 -1.75 21.83
N ARG A 175 -5.60 -0.96 22.73
CA ARG A 175 -5.38 -1.09 24.17
C ARG A 175 -6.47 -1.96 24.77
N GLY A 176 -6.09 -3.13 25.29
CA GLY A 176 -6.99 -4.01 26.03
C GLY A 176 -7.49 -5.20 25.21
N GLU A 177 -7.52 -6.36 25.87
CA GLU A 177 -7.89 -7.65 25.27
C GLU A 177 -9.31 -7.66 24.69
N ASP A 178 -10.26 -6.95 25.30
CA ASP A 178 -11.66 -6.89 24.86
C ASP A 178 -11.79 -6.21 23.49
N ALA A 179 -11.04 -5.13 23.25
CA ALA A 179 -11.06 -4.41 21.97
C ALA A 179 -10.51 -5.28 20.83
N VAL A 180 -9.40 -5.99 21.10
CA VAL A 180 -8.78 -6.93 20.15
C VAL A 180 -9.72 -8.08 19.85
N ARG A 181 -10.41 -8.62 20.87
CA ARG A 181 -11.40 -9.68 20.70
C ARG A 181 -12.59 -9.21 19.85
N SER A 182 -13.12 -8.01 20.11
CA SER A 182 -14.20 -7.42 19.32
C SER A 182 -13.78 -7.30 17.86
N PHE A 183 -12.61 -6.72 17.60
CA PHE A 183 -12.09 -6.56 16.24
C PHE A 183 -11.88 -7.91 15.53
N ALA A 184 -11.28 -8.89 16.21
CA ALA A 184 -11.04 -10.21 15.65
C ALA A 184 -12.36 -10.93 15.26
N VAL A 185 -13.40 -10.81 16.09
CA VAL A 185 -14.69 -11.50 15.86
C VAL A 185 -15.57 -10.72 14.90
N GLU A 186 -15.79 -9.44 15.14
CA GLU A 186 -16.77 -8.62 14.42
C GLU A 186 -16.23 -8.15 13.06
N THR A 187 -14.97 -7.73 13.01
CA THR A 187 -14.35 -7.20 11.78
C THR A 187 -13.73 -8.32 10.94
N CYS A 188 -12.98 -9.22 11.56
CA CYS A 188 -12.24 -10.25 10.83
C CYS A 188 -12.98 -11.59 10.69
N GLY A 189 -14.02 -11.84 11.49
CA GLY A 189 -14.73 -13.13 11.51
C GLY A 189 -13.87 -14.30 12.02
N TRP A 190 -12.85 -14.02 12.83
CA TRP A 190 -11.97 -15.03 13.43
C TRP A 190 -12.56 -15.57 14.73
N ARG A 191 -12.08 -16.74 15.17
CA ARG A 191 -12.48 -17.33 16.46
C ARG A 191 -11.42 -17.08 17.51
N VAL A 192 -11.83 -16.88 18.76
CA VAL A 192 -10.91 -16.67 19.88
C VAL A 192 -11.19 -17.72 20.95
N GLU A 193 -10.20 -18.57 21.24
CA GLU A 193 -10.28 -19.68 22.18
C GLU A 193 -9.06 -19.63 23.12
N GLU A 194 -9.26 -19.69 24.44
CA GLU A 194 -8.17 -19.78 25.45
C GLU A 194 -7.00 -18.78 25.29
N GLY A 195 -7.27 -17.56 24.79
CA GLY A 195 -6.25 -16.53 24.57
C GLY A 195 -5.47 -16.68 23.24
N GLN A 196 -5.93 -17.58 22.37
CA GLN A 196 -5.46 -17.75 21.00
C GLN A 196 -6.54 -17.36 20.00
N VAL A 197 -6.11 -16.79 18.89
CA VAL A 197 -6.96 -16.39 17.77
C VAL A 197 -6.77 -17.39 16.64
N LEU A 198 -7.84 -18.09 16.30
CA LEU A 198 -7.91 -19.09 15.24
C LEU A 198 -8.39 -18.42 13.95
N ILE A 199 -7.52 -18.46 12.94
CA ILE A 199 -7.73 -17.85 11.63
C ILE A 199 -8.22 -18.94 10.66
N PRO A 200 -9.33 -18.72 9.94
CA PRO A 200 -9.83 -19.66 8.95
C PRO A 200 -8.80 -19.98 7.86
N ARG A 201 -8.80 -21.22 7.38
CA ARG A 201 -7.93 -21.62 6.27
C ARG A 201 -8.35 -20.91 4.99
N ASN A 202 -7.37 -20.41 4.26
CA ASN A 202 -7.52 -19.76 2.97
C ASN A 202 -6.39 -20.22 2.03
N PRO A 203 -6.47 -19.90 0.72
CA PRO A 203 -5.45 -20.32 -0.25
C PRO A 203 -4.03 -19.81 0.03
N ASP A 204 -3.87 -18.79 0.88
CA ASP A 204 -2.57 -18.17 1.17
C ASP A 204 -1.92 -18.77 2.43
N ASN A 205 -2.71 -19.08 3.46
CA ASN A 205 -2.26 -19.68 4.72
C ASN A 205 -2.27 -21.22 4.70
N GLU A 206 -2.70 -21.83 3.58
CA GLU A 206 -2.62 -23.26 3.37
C GLU A 206 -1.24 -23.67 2.83
N ALA A 207 -0.61 -24.66 3.48
CA ALA A 207 0.63 -25.24 3.02
C ALA A 207 0.37 -25.98 1.69
N LYS A 208 0.78 -25.37 0.58
CA LYS A 208 0.68 -26.00 -0.74
C LYS A 208 1.82 -26.98 -0.93
N LYS A 209 1.49 -28.25 -1.11
CA LYS A 209 2.48 -29.25 -1.54
C LYS A 209 2.80 -28.99 -3.00
N THR A 210 3.99 -28.46 -3.28
CA THR A 210 4.51 -28.40 -4.65
C THR A 210 5.11 -29.77 -5.01
N GLU A 211 4.44 -30.52 -5.87
CA GLU A 211 5.05 -31.70 -6.48
C GLU A 211 6.02 -31.22 -7.57
N ILE A 212 7.32 -31.30 -7.28
CA ILE A 212 8.36 -31.01 -8.26
C ILE A 212 8.41 -32.20 -9.22
N ARG A 213 7.56 -32.16 -10.24
CA ARG A 213 7.66 -33.02 -11.41
C ARG A 213 7.99 -32.13 -12.59
N GLU A 214 9.08 -32.45 -13.28
CA GLU A 214 9.39 -31.78 -14.53
C GLU A 214 8.36 -32.23 -15.58
N ASP A 215 7.52 -31.30 -16.02
CA ASP A 215 6.61 -31.51 -17.14
C ASP A 215 7.35 -31.16 -18.44
N VAL A 216 8.09 -32.14 -18.94
CA VAL A 216 8.88 -32.01 -20.17
C VAL A 216 8.01 -32.40 -21.36
N ASN A 217 7.42 -31.40 -22.02
CA ASN A 217 6.59 -31.60 -23.20
C ASN A 217 7.42 -31.63 -24.49
N VAL A 218 6.95 -32.38 -25.50
CA VAL A 218 7.63 -32.51 -26.81
C VAL A 218 7.84 -31.15 -27.48
N GLU A 219 6.93 -30.20 -27.25
CA GLU A 219 7.01 -28.82 -27.74
C GLU A 219 8.26 -28.08 -27.25
N MET A 220 8.77 -28.42 -26.06
CA MET A 220 10.00 -27.85 -25.51
C MET A 220 11.24 -28.28 -26.31
N PHE A 221 11.16 -29.38 -27.06
CA PHE A 221 12.23 -29.88 -27.93
C PHE A 221 12.08 -29.47 -29.40
N THR A 222 11.03 -28.72 -29.77
CA THR A 222 10.76 -28.36 -31.18
C THR A 222 11.94 -27.66 -31.84
N ARG A 223 12.68 -26.82 -31.12
CA ARG A 223 13.90 -26.16 -31.65
C ARG A 223 15.02 -27.16 -31.98
N VAL A 224 15.20 -28.20 -31.15
CA VAL A 224 16.22 -29.23 -31.35
C VAL A 224 15.84 -30.13 -32.52
N ILE A 225 14.58 -30.57 -32.55
CA ILE A 225 14.04 -31.42 -33.62
C ILE A 225 14.12 -30.70 -34.97
N ARG A 226 13.69 -29.44 -35.03
CA ARG A 226 13.75 -28.62 -36.24
C ARG A 226 15.17 -28.48 -36.77
N ARG A 227 16.13 -28.16 -35.91
CA ARG A 227 17.54 -28.02 -36.30
C ARG A 227 18.12 -29.34 -36.83
N SER A 228 17.79 -30.46 -36.19
CA SER A 228 18.26 -31.78 -36.65
C SER A 228 17.69 -32.17 -38.02
N TRP A 229 16.49 -31.70 -38.36
CA TRP A 229 15.88 -31.93 -39.67
C TRP A 229 16.46 -31.00 -40.74
N GLU A 230 16.72 -29.73 -40.40
CA GLU A 230 17.37 -28.76 -41.30
C GLU A 230 18.85 -29.10 -41.60
N GLU A 231 19.57 -29.75 -40.69
CA GLU A 231 20.96 -30.22 -40.92
C GLU A 231 21.03 -31.54 -41.74
N ALA A 232 19.92 -32.28 -41.83
CA ALA A 232 19.85 -33.58 -42.53
C ALA A 232 19.18 -33.51 -43.92
N ALA A 233 18.56 -32.38 -44.27
CA ALA A 233 17.93 -32.10 -45.56
C ALA A 233 18.89 -31.33 -46.50
#